data_AF-A0A2D4XHV8-F1
#
_entry.id   AF-A0A2D4XHV8-F1
#
_cell.length_a   1.000
_cell.length_b   1.000
_cell.length_c   1.000
_cell.angle_alpha   90.00
_cell.angle_beta   90.00
_cell.angle_gamma   90.00
#
_symmetry.space_group_name_H-M   'P 1'
#
loop_
_entity.id
_entity.type
_entity.pdbx_description
1 polymer ?
#
loop_
_entity_poly.entity_id
_entity_poly.type
_entity_poly.pdbx_seq_one_letter_code
_entity_poly.pdbx_strand_id
1 'polypeptide(L)'
;MGNTKKMFAQSYLDTCATESTESSDASGAFSYSTAPLDPSTDDPIVLNVFFWQVQKPDGSYGWGEFSEDKVLECIAKLNIFFNQYNIFFKYRGYDSFTTPANLPLVKYELVDTNGDGIPDTYQCVNYPGQYDPDGYGNVGRCQIGQFFNYAANIHKTPNAINIYVPYGSEFGGAARGVGSDMIILKADKLNSVTTTHEMGHALGLYHTRSKTNGCSNKEHTTRIATPPPCNQNDDYNAPCADDNVVDTAANTCYYHFDNGVGFCPYVNENCEYFGTEKDEDEVQYQIFPEDVKNAMSDAYCFDCIEDYLTPGQVRRMREKIGAYQPLINATTTVASLYEPYKGEYYVVGPLPPHYIPPHFQPGFEYRFVECRCECPEPADYNDISFYSNNNTILLQIDKNEQDYSTIVHPNHSAILIKHEIGSVFYPQARRCYDNYNRKPTDGRITRFNDNVFNTNITVTPKDSLGINNPTLINTLDPGLYKIEENYQDGSTQQTVIFKEAN
;
A
#
# COMPACT_ATOMS: atom_id res chain seq x y z
N MET A 1 37.03 -14.24 -12.09
CA MET A 1 36.24 -13.17 -11.46
C MET A 1 35.66 -12.32 -12.58
N GLY A 2 34.56 -12.80 -13.16
CA GLY A 2 33.91 -12.17 -14.31
C GLY A 2 32.83 -11.23 -13.80
N ASN A 3 33.01 -9.95 -14.07
CA ASN A 3 32.09 -8.88 -13.73
C ASN A 3 30.93 -8.91 -14.74
N THR A 4 29.88 -9.69 -14.47
CA THR A 4 28.63 -9.65 -15.23
C THR A 4 27.89 -8.38 -14.86
N LYS A 5 28.20 -7.28 -15.57
CA LYS A 5 27.25 -6.18 -15.74
C LYS A 5 25.98 -6.77 -16.34
N LYS A 6 24.95 -6.95 -15.52
CA LYS A 6 23.59 -7.17 -16.01
C LYS A 6 23.24 -5.92 -16.82
N MET A 7 23.15 -6.07 -18.14
CA MET A 7 22.51 -5.08 -18.99
C MET A 7 21.03 -5.07 -18.64
N PHE A 8 20.63 -4.18 -17.73
CA PHE A 8 19.25 -3.75 -17.65
C PHE A 8 19.06 -2.65 -18.69
N ALA A 9 18.10 -2.86 -19.58
CA ALA A 9 17.66 -1.84 -20.51
C ALA A 9 17.14 -0.63 -19.72
N GLN A 10 17.68 0.54 -20.05
CA GLN A 10 17.09 1.88 -19.90
C GLN A 10 16.79 2.36 -18.46
N SER A 11 17.81 2.94 -17.82
CA SER A 11 17.68 3.90 -16.70
C SER A 11 17.27 5.32 -17.17
N TYR A 12 16.76 5.46 -18.40
CA TYR A 12 16.68 6.77 -19.08
C TYR A 12 15.36 7.51 -18.84
N LEU A 13 14.36 6.87 -18.22
CA LEU A 13 13.00 7.38 -18.17
C LEU A 13 12.25 7.01 -16.89
N ASP A 14 12.89 6.79 -15.73
CA ASP A 14 12.16 6.52 -14.46
C ASP A 14 11.40 7.76 -13.91
N THR A 15 10.99 8.69 -14.78
CA THR A 15 10.14 9.85 -14.44
C THR A 15 8.67 9.43 -14.39
N CYS A 16 7.85 10.27 -13.76
CA CYS A 16 6.39 10.13 -13.77
C CYS A 16 5.83 10.30 -15.19
N ALA A 17 4.78 9.55 -15.51
CA ALA A 17 4.03 9.67 -16.77
C ALA A 17 2.54 9.98 -16.58
N THR A 18 2.12 10.42 -15.38
CA THR A 18 0.74 10.84 -15.12
C THR A 18 0.36 12.01 -16.01
N GLU A 19 -0.53 11.78 -16.98
CA GLU A 19 -1.08 12.87 -17.79
C GLU A 19 -2.27 13.50 -17.05
N SER A 20 -2.05 14.68 -16.48
CA SER A 20 -3.12 15.51 -15.95
C SER A 20 -3.78 16.29 -17.08
N THR A 21 -4.99 15.87 -17.45
CA THR A 21 -5.86 16.71 -18.28
C THR A 21 -6.24 17.97 -17.48
N GLU A 22 -6.35 19.12 -18.15
CA GLU A 22 -6.80 20.39 -17.58
C GLU A 22 -8.28 20.37 -17.15
N SER A 23 -8.76 19.32 -16.47
CA SER A 23 -10.00 19.45 -15.74
C SER A 23 -9.75 20.43 -14.60
N SER A 24 -10.15 21.68 -14.80
CA SER A 24 -10.12 22.69 -13.74
C SER A 24 -10.81 22.14 -12.52
N ASP A 25 -10.15 22.22 -11.36
CA ASP A 25 -10.78 21.97 -10.07
C ASP A 25 -12.11 22.73 -10.02
N ALA A 26 -13.16 22.08 -9.51
CA ALA A 26 -14.44 22.75 -9.35
C ALA A 26 -14.26 23.97 -8.43
N SER A 27 -14.83 25.12 -8.84
CA SER A 27 -14.69 26.36 -8.07
C SER A 27 -15.19 26.16 -6.64
N GLY A 28 -14.34 26.50 -5.66
CA GLY A 28 -14.65 26.36 -4.23
C GLY A 28 -14.56 24.93 -3.68
N ALA A 29 -14.07 23.95 -4.45
CA ALA A 29 -13.91 22.57 -3.97
C ALA A 29 -12.75 22.38 -3.00
N PHE A 30 -11.78 23.30 -2.98
CA PHE A 30 -10.58 23.22 -2.15
C PHE A 30 -10.46 24.44 -1.25
N SER A 31 -10.02 24.24 0.00
CA SER A 31 -9.87 25.32 0.97
C SER A 31 -8.57 26.11 0.79
N TYR A 32 -7.56 25.51 0.14
CA TYR A 32 -6.20 26.02 0.03
C TYR A 32 -5.53 26.29 1.38
N SER A 33 -6.03 25.64 2.44
CA SER A 33 -5.46 25.73 3.77
C SER A 33 -4.04 25.17 3.79
N THR A 34 -3.12 25.92 4.40
CA THR A 34 -1.76 25.48 4.72
C THR A 34 -1.62 25.08 6.19
N ALA A 35 -2.73 25.04 6.92
CA ALA A 35 -2.71 24.66 8.32
C ALA A 35 -2.33 23.17 8.45
N PRO A 36 -1.37 22.83 9.33
CA PRO A 36 -1.12 21.46 9.72
C PRO A 36 -2.42 20.74 10.10
N LEU A 37 -2.44 19.41 9.94
CA LEU A 37 -3.57 18.62 10.38
C LEU A 37 -3.76 18.74 11.89
N ASP A 38 -5.02 18.93 12.31
CA ASP A 38 -5.39 18.92 13.72
C ASP A 38 -6.16 17.62 13.98
N PRO A 39 -5.52 16.64 14.63
CA PRO A 39 -6.12 15.34 14.90
C PRO A 39 -7.37 15.35 15.80
N SER A 40 -7.66 16.46 16.48
CA SER A 40 -8.90 16.61 17.24
C SER A 40 -10.11 16.94 16.35
N THR A 41 -9.85 17.36 15.10
CA THR A 41 -10.90 17.81 14.15
C THR A 41 -10.84 17.11 12.80
N ASP A 42 -9.68 16.55 12.43
CA ASP A 42 -9.45 15.86 11.17
C ASP A 42 -9.63 14.35 11.36
N ASP A 43 -10.80 13.81 11.01
CA ASP A 43 -11.13 12.39 11.17
C ASP A 43 -10.21 11.46 10.35
N PRO A 44 -9.94 10.22 10.83
CA PRO A 44 -9.18 9.23 10.08
C PRO A 44 -9.82 8.87 8.74
N ILE A 45 -9.01 8.79 7.68
CA ILE A 45 -9.44 8.29 6.37
C ILE A 45 -8.76 6.94 6.13
N VAL A 46 -9.54 5.90 5.82
CA VAL A 46 -8.99 4.59 5.46
C VAL A 46 -9.37 4.27 4.02
N LEU A 47 -8.38 3.96 3.18
CA LEU A 47 -8.54 3.62 1.76
C LEU A 47 -8.20 2.16 1.53
N ASN A 48 -9.10 1.43 0.85
CA ASN A 48 -8.83 0.08 0.40
C ASN A 48 -7.83 0.10 -0.77
N VAL A 49 -6.87 -0.82 -0.78
CA VAL A 49 -5.89 -1.00 -1.86
C VAL A 49 -5.90 -2.44 -2.35
N PHE A 50 -5.91 -2.61 -3.67
CA PHE A 50 -5.83 -3.91 -4.33
C PHE A 50 -4.76 -3.89 -5.42
N PHE A 51 -3.97 -4.95 -5.52
CA PHE A 51 -2.86 -5.03 -6.48
C PHE A 51 -3.17 -5.97 -7.64
N TRP A 52 -2.73 -5.62 -8.83
CA TRP A 52 -2.85 -6.45 -10.03
C TRP A 52 -1.49 -6.68 -10.67
N GLN A 53 -1.03 -7.92 -10.69
CA GLN A 53 0.11 -8.33 -11.51
C GLN A 53 -0.29 -8.30 -12.99
N VAL A 54 0.47 -7.56 -13.79
CA VAL A 54 0.22 -7.44 -15.23
C VAL A 54 1.21 -8.34 -15.98
N GLN A 55 0.73 -9.49 -16.46
CA GLN A 55 1.55 -10.48 -17.14
C GLN A 55 1.56 -10.26 -18.66
N LYS A 56 2.62 -10.73 -19.31
CA LYS A 56 2.73 -10.78 -20.77
C LYS A 56 1.62 -11.65 -21.38
N PRO A 57 1.38 -11.59 -22.70
CA PRO A 57 0.39 -12.42 -23.36
C PRO A 57 0.61 -13.94 -23.24
N ASP A 58 1.84 -14.38 -22.97
CA ASP A 58 2.17 -15.79 -22.74
C ASP A 58 2.01 -16.24 -21.28
N GLY A 59 1.52 -15.36 -20.40
CA GLY A 59 1.35 -15.60 -18.96
C GLY A 59 2.63 -15.43 -18.15
N SER A 60 3.78 -15.14 -18.79
CA SER A 60 5.00 -14.87 -18.06
C SER A 60 4.99 -13.48 -17.43
N TYR A 61 5.66 -13.36 -16.29
CA TYR A 61 5.96 -12.09 -15.66
C TYR A 61 7.47 -11.87 -15.84
N GLY A 62 7.84 -10.86 -16.63
CA GLY A 62 9.23 -10.62 -17.08
C GLY A 62 10.21 -10.22 -15.98
N TRP A 63 9.78 -10.31 -14.72
CA TRP A 63 10.57 -10.07 -13.53
C TRP A 63 10.19 -11.09 -12.45
N GLY A 64 11.06 -11.26 -11.44
CA GLY A 64 11.16 -12.37 -10.48
C GLY A 64 9.85 -12.83 -9.85
N GLU A 65 9.76 -12.78 -8.53
CA GLU A 65 8.56 -13.26 -7.84
C GLU A 65 7.65 -12.08 -7.50
N PHE A 66 6.40 -12.14 -7.96
CA PHE A 66 5.32 -11.28 -7.47
C PHE A 66 4.60 -12.03 -6.36
N SER A 67 4.87 -11.66 -5.12
CA SER A 67 4.36 -12.33 -3.92
C SER A 67 3.51 -11.41 -3.05
N GLU A 68 2.75 -12.01 -2.14
CA GLU A 68 2.01 -11.30 -1.10
C GLU A 68 2.95 -10.39 -0.28
N ASP A 69 4.15 -10.87 0.09
CA ASP A 69 5.14 -10.08 0.82
C ASP A 69 5.56 -8.83 0.04
N LYS A 70 5.76 -8.93 -1.28
CA LYS A 70 6.15 -7.77 -2.10
C LYS A 70 5.09 -6.68 -2.16
N VAL A 71 3.81 -7.04 -2.20
CA VAL A 71 2.73 -6.04 -2.15
C VAL A 71 2.49 -5.53 -0.73
N LEU A 72 2.73 -6.35 0.30
CA LEU A 72 2.69 -5.92 1.70
C LEU A 72 3.82 -4.94 2.05
N GLU A 73 5.01 -5.07 1.45
CA GLU A 73 6.10 -4.08 1.55
C GLU A 73 5.62 -2.69 1.08
N CYS A 74 4.89 -2.62 -0.04
CA CYS A 74 4.30 -1.38 -0.54
C CYS A 74 3.25 -0.80 0.43
N ILE A 75 2.37 -1.66 0.97
CA ILE A 75 1.38 -1.26 1.98
C ILE A 75 2.04 -0.76 3.26
N ALA A 76 3.13 -1.39 3.70
CA ALA A 76 3.91 -0.95 4.85
C ALA A 76 4.45 0.46 4.61
N LYS A 77 5.12 0.68 3.47
CA LYS A 77 5.65 2.00 3.08
C LYS A 77 4.56 3.07 3.10
N LEU A 78 3.44 2.81 2.44
CA LEU A 78 2.31 3.75 2.37
C LEU A 78 1.81 4.12 3.78
N ASN A 79 1.55 3.14 4.64
CA ASN A 79 1.09 3.42 6.00
C ASN A 79 2.18 4.11 6.85
N ILE A 80 3.45 3.69 6.79
CA ILE A 80 4.53 4.34 7.54
C ILE A 80 4.61 5.85 7.21
N PHE A 81 4.44 6.21 5.94
CA PHE A 81 4.48 7.60 5.51
C PHE A 81 3.17 8.36 5.76
N PHE A 82 2.03 7.84 5.29
CA PHE A 82 0.76 8.58 5.31
C PHE A 82 0.01 8.55 6.64
N ASN A 83 0.33 7.61 7.55
CA ASN A 83 -0.35 7.55 8.85
C ASN A 83 -0.20 8.87 9.62
N GLN A 84 0.94 9.55 9.52
CA GLN A 84 1.15 10.86 10.16
C GLN A 84 0.16 11.93 9.69
N TYR A 85 -0.50 11.70 8.56
CA TYR A 85 -1.52 12.56 7.97
C TYR A 85 -2.96 12.05 8.21
N ASN A 86 -3.12 11.09 9.13
CA ASN A 86 -4.40 10.44 9.45
C ASN A 86 -5.07 9.84 8.19
N ILE A 87 -4.26 9.37 7.24
CA ILE A 87 -4.65 8.62 6.03
C ILE A 87 -4.00 7.24 6.12
N PHE A 88 -4.82 6.20 6.01
CA PHE A 88 -4.42 4.81 6.18
C PHE A 88 -4.81 3.99 4.95
N PHE A 89 -4.04 2.95 4.66
CA PHE A 89 -4.28 2.06 3.53
C PHE A 89 -4.55 0.64 4.02
N LYS A 90 -5.77 0.15 3.78
CA LYS A 90 -6.20 -1.23 4.08
C LYS A 90 -5.90 -2.12 2.88
N TYR A 91 -5.05 -3.11 3.08
CA TYR A 91 -4.79 -4.14 2.08
C TYR A 91 -6.03 -5.02 1.86
N ARG A 92 -6.43 -5.22 0.60
CA ARG A 92 -7.58 -6.07 0.21
C ARG A 92 -7.20 -7.28 -0.64
N GLY A 93 -5.92 -7.49 -0.90
CA GLY A 93 -5.43 -8.61 -1.68
C GLY A 93 -4.69 -8.20 -2.94
N TYR A 94 -4.33 -9.22 -3.71
CA TYR A 94 -3.74 -9.10 -5.03
C TYR A 94 -4.24 -10.21 -5.94
N ASP A 95 -4.19 -9.97 -7.24
CA ASP A 95 -4.45 -10.99 -8.26
C ASP A 95 -3.57 -10.72 -9.49
N SER A 96 -3.68 -11.57 -10.51
CA SER A 96 -2.90 -11.50 -11.74
C SER A 96 -3.78 -11.64 -12.97
N PHE A 97 -3.38 -11.00 -14.07
CA PHE A 97 -4.01 -11.23 -15.37
C PHE A 97 -3.01 -11.21 -16.51
N THR A 98 -3.34 -11.97 -17.55
CA THR A 98 -2.60 -12.04 -18.81
C THR A 98 -3.11 -10.98 -19.77
N THR A 99 -2.19 -10.24 -20.38
CA THR A 99 -2.54 -9.14 -21.31
C THR A 99 -2.85 -9.64 -22.72
N PRO A 100 -3.57 -8.87 -23.57
CA PRO A 100 -3.92 -9.31 -24.92
C PRO A 100 -2.70 -9.48 -25.84
N ALA A 101 -2.67 -10.54 -26.64
CA ALA A 101 -1.59 -10.83 -27.60
C ALA A 101 -1.65 -10.02 -28.90
N ASN A 102 -2.74 -9.28 -29.12
CA ASN A 102 -3.05 -8.58 -30.37
C ASN A 102 -3.03 -7.05 -30.22
N LEU A 103 -2.33 -6.53 -29.21
CA LEU A 103 -2.15 -5.09 -29.06
C LEU A 103 -1.23 -4.57 -30.17
N PRO A 104 -1.59 -3.49 -30.89
CA PRO A 104 -0.71 -2.90 -31.89
C PRO A 104 0.63 -2.48 -31.28
N LEU A 105 1.73 -2.72 -32.00
CA LEU A 105 3.04 -2.24 -31.58
C LEU A 105 3.12 -0.71 -31.81
N VAL A 106 3.31 0.02 -30.72
CA VAL A 106 3.52 1.47 -30.70
C VAL A 106 4.73 1.77 -29.83
N LYS A 107 5.68 2.56 -30.33
CA LYS A 107 6.91 2.91 -29.60
C LYS A 107 7.08 4.42 -29.47
N TYR A 108 7.64 4.86 -28.35
CA TYR A 108 8.02 6.25 -28.13
C TYR A 108 9.46 6.48 -28.62
N GLU A 109 9.61 7.06 -29.80
CA GLU A 109 10.90 7.15 -30.48
C GLU A 109 11.22 8.59 -30.89
N LEU A 110 12.51 8.94 -30.89
CA LEU A 110 13.00 10.21 -31.40
C LEU A 110 12.96 10.18 -32.93
N VAL A 111 12.17 11.07 -33.53
CA VAL A 111 11.99 11.18 -34.98
C VAL A 111 12.44 12.56 -35.46
N ASP A 112 12.93 12.61 -36.70
CA ASP A 112 13.26 13.86 -37.38
C ASP A 112 11.97 14.46 -37.95
N THR A 113 11.46 15.50 -37.31
CA THR A 113 10.22 16.16 -37.72
C THR A 113 10.44 17.30 -38.71
N ASN A 114 11.65 17.84 -38.78
CA ASN A 114 11.98 19.05 -39.54
C ASN A 114 12.69 18.75 -40.88
N GLY A 115 13.15 17.51 -41.08
CA GLY A 115 13.78 17.00 -42.29
C GLY A 115 15.26 17.36 -42.45
N ASP A 116 15.94 17.77 -41.38
CA ASP A 116 17.38 18.10 -41.37
C ASP A 116 18.29 16.87 -41.23
N GLY A 117 17.70 15.68 -41.07
CA GLY A 117 18.40 14.41 -40.87
C GLY A 117 18.82 14.14 -39.43
N ILE A 118 18.42 14.98 -38.47
CA ILE A 118 18.71 14.87 -37.04
C ILE A 118 17.38 14.66 -36.30
N PRO A 119 17.17 13.49 -35.68
CA PRO A 119 16.00 13.26 -34.85
C PRO A 119 15.91 14.29 -33.71
N ASP A 120 14.78 15.01 -33.63
CA ASP A 120 14.63 16.18 -32.77
C ASP A 120 13.40 16.14 -31.85
N THR A 121 12.41 15.30 -32.16
CA THR A 121 11.16 15.23 -31.40
C THR A 121 10.78 13.79 -31.09
N TYR A 122 10.44 13.48 -29.83
CA TYR A 122 9.88 12.18 -29.49
C TYR A 122 8.40 12.09 -29.92
N GLN A 123 8.03 11.00 -30.60
CA GLN A 123 6.67 10.74 -31.04
C GLN A 123 6.27 9.28 -30.85
N CYS A 124 4.96 9.05 -30.77
CA CYS A 124 4.38 7.71 -30.79
C CYS A 124 4.33 7.16 -32.22
N VAL A 125 5.24 6.24 -32.54
CA VAL A 125 5.35 5.61 -33.85
C VAL A 125 4.58 4.29 -33.85
N ASN A 126 3.60 4.19 -34.74
CA ASN A 126 2.85 2.95 -34.98
C ASN A 126 3.60 2.07 -35.97
N TYR A 127 3.59 0.75 -35.74
CA TYR A 127 4.11 -0.26 -36.69
C TYR A 127 2.96 -1.13 -37.21
N PRO A 128 2.27 -0.71 -38.30
CA PRO A 128 1.14 -1.44 -38.83
C PRO A 128 1.45 -2.90 -39.13
N GLY A 129 0.56 -3.80 -38.70
CA GLY A 129 0.71 -5.25 -38.88
C GLY A 129 1.65 -5.94 -37.90
N GLN A 130 2.23 -5.20 -36.95
CA GLN A 130 3.02 -5.76 -35.85
C GLN A 130 2.24 -5.65 -34.54
N TYR A 131 2.41 -6.66 -33.69
CA TYR A 131 1.82 -6.71 -32.36
C TYR A 131 2.91 -6.56 -31.30
N ASP A 132 2.54 -5.93 -30.18
CA ASP A 132 3.41 -5.82 -29.03
C ASP A 132 3.63 -7.21 -28.40
N PRO A 133 4.87 -7.73 -28.38
CA PRO A 133 5.16 -9.04 -27.81
C PRO A 133 5.00 -9.07 -26.29
N ASP A 134 5.11 -7.93 -25.61
CA ASP A 134 5.01 -7.82 -24.15
C ASP A 134 3.58 -7.47 -23.70
N GLY A 135 2.70 -7.10 -24.64
CA GLY A 135 1.35 -6.67 -24.33
C GLY A 135 1.37 -5.46 -23.39
N TYR A 136 0.69 -5.54 -22.25
CA TYR A 136 0.86 -4.54 -21.16
C TYR A 136 1.78 -5.03 -20.04
N GLY A 137 2.48 -6.15 -20.21
CA GLY A 137 3.49 -6.59 -19.25
C GLY A 137 4.67 -5.62 -19.16
N ASN A 138 4.98 -4.93 -20.26
CA ASN A 138 5.90 -3.79 -20.31
C ASN A 138 5.17 -2.59 -20.92
N VAL A 139 4.82 -1.59 -20.10
CA VAL A 139 3.95 -0.49 -20.55
C VAL A 139 4.77 0.66 -21.10
N GLY A 140 4.61 0.96 -22.40
CA GLY A 140 5.18 2.15 -23.04
C GLY A 140 4.36 3.43 -22.78
N ARG A 141 4.99 4.61 -22.91
CA ARG A 141 4.33 5.91 -22.70
C ARG A 141 3.10 6.09 -23.60
N CYS A 142 3.21 5.66 -24.85
CA CYS A 142 2.15 5.73 -25.84
C CYS A 142 0.95 4.81 -25.55
N GLN A 143 1.07 3.90 -24.59
CA GLN A 143 0.06 2.88 -24.28
C GLN A 143 -0.73 3.16 -23.00
N ILE A 144 -0.31 4.13 -22.17
CA ILE A 144 -0.88 4.40 -20.83
C ILE A 144 -2.40 4.59 -20.88
N GLY A 145 -2.90 5.47 -21.75
CA GLY A 145 -4.34 5.72 -21.86
C GLY A 145 -5.14 4.49 -22.29
N GLN A 146 -4.59 3.69 -23.20
CA GLN A 146 -5.22 2.45 -23.68
C GLN A 146 -5.22 1.38 -22.58
N PHE A 147 -4.11 1.28 -21.84
CA PHE A 147 -3.99 0.40 -20.69
C PHE A 147 -5.06 0.70 -19.63
N PHE A 148 -5.19 1.96 -19.20
CA PHE A 148 -6.18 2.31 -18.18
C PHE A 148 -7.61 2.05 -18.64
N ASN A 149 -7.91 2.28 -19.92
CA ASN A 149 -9.22 1.94 -20.48
C ASN A 149 -9.46 0.43 -20.50
N TYR A 150 -8.45 -0.37 -20.86
CA TYR A 150 -8.53 -1.82 -20.82
C TYR A 150 -8.75 -2.33 -19.37
N ALA A 151 -7.91 -1.90 -18.44
CA ALA A 151 -7.94 -2.33 -17.05
C ALA A 151 -9.25 -1.91 -16.35
N ALA A 152 -9.74 -0.70 -16.58
CA ALA A 152 -10.98 -0.21 -15.98
C ALA A 152 -12.23 -1.04 -16.34
N ASN A 153 -12.21 -1.71 -17.50
CA ASN A 153 -13.36 -2.47 -17.99
C ASN A 153 -13.36 -3.93 -17.50
N ILE A 154 -12.19 -4.52 -17.23
CA ILE A 154 -12.06 -5.97 -17.08
C ILE A 154 -11.33 -6.35 -15.77
N HIS A 155 -10.38 -5.53 -15.33
CA HIS A 155 -9.48 -5.84 -14.23
C HIS A 155 -9.46 -4.71 -13.21
N LYS A 156 -10.60 -4.51 -12.55
CA LYS A 156 -10.78 -3.46 -11.54
C LYS A 156 -11.59 -3.99 -10.38
N THR A 157 -11.00 -3.95 -9.19
CA THR A 157 -11.71 -4.22 -7.93
C THR A 157 -12.55 -2.99 -7.60
N PRO A 158 -13.89 -3.11 -7.51
CA PRO A 158 -14.74 -2.00 -7.09
C PRO A 158 -14.41 -1.65 -5.63
N ASN A 159 -14.48 -0.37 -5.28
CA ASN A 159 -14.25 0.13 -3.91
C ASN A 159 -12.80 -0.05 -3.39
N ALA A 160 -11.82 0.06 -4.27
CA ALA A 160 -10.40 0.10 -3.91
C ALA A 160 -9.60 0.98 -4.87
N ILE A 161 -8.47 1.50 -4.39
CA ILE A 161 -7.40 1.99 -5.26
C ILE A 161 -6.71 0.77 -5.86
N ASN A 162 -6.71 0.68 -7.19
CA ASN A 162 -6.15 -0.41 -7.96
C ASN A 162 -4.73 -0.05 -8.40
N ILE A 163 -3.75 -0.79 -7.91
CA ILE A 163 -2.34 -0.63 -8.27
C ILE A 163 -1.96 -1.74 -9.25
N TYR A 164 -1.72 -1.36 -10.49
CA TYR A 164 -1.29 -2.24 -11.56
C TYR A 164 0.22 -2.30 -11.62
N VAL A 165 0.73 -3.53 -11.67
CA VAL A 165 2.14 -3.81 -11.52
C VAL A 165 2.65 -4.58 -12.74
N PRO A 166 3.08 -3.88 -13.80
CA PRO A 166 3.83 -4.49 -14.89
C PRO A 166 5.26 -4.81 -14.45
N TYR A 167 5.92 -5.73 -15.17
CA TYR A 167 7.32 -6.05 -14.89
C TYR A 167 8.26 -4.94 -15.37
N GLY A 168 7.82 -4.14 -16.35
CA GLY A 168 8.58 -3.03 -16.91
C GLY A 168 7.68 -1.89 -17.38
N SER A 169 8.29 -0.72 -17.54
CA SER A 169 7.67 0.45 -18.15
C SER A 169 8.74 1.46 -18.57
N GLU A 170 8.38 2.37 -19.47
CA GLU A 170 9.18 3.53 -19.89
C GLU A 170 9.06 4.72 -18.91
N PHE A 171 8.57 4.47 -17.70
CA PHE A 171 8.28 5.44 -16.65
C PHE A 171 8.35 4.76 -15.28
N GLY A 172 8.60 5.52 -14.21
CA GLY A 172 8.61 4.97 -12.85
C GLY A 172 7.21 4.56 -12.38
N GLY A 173 6.23 5.40 -12.69
CA GLY A 173 4.82 5.20 -12.39
C GLY A 173 3.92 6.15 -13.18
N ALA A 174 2.61 5.89 -13.09
CA ALA A 174 1.59 6.79 -13.60
C ALA A 174 0.27 6.56 -12.88
N ALA A 175 -0.37 7.61 -12.38
CA ALA A 175 -1.80 7.62 -12.09
C ALA A 175 -2.59 7.84 -13.39
N ARG A 176 -3.83 7.32 -13.44
CA ARG A 176 -4.75 7.60 -14.58
C ARG A 176 -5.06 9.09 -14.73
N GLY A 177 -4.88 9.85 -13.66
CA GLY A 177 -5.07 11.30 -13.62
C GLY A 177 -5.00 11.79 -12.18
N VAL A 178 -5.17 13.10 -12.00
CA VAL A 178 -5.09 13.76 -10.70
C VAL A 178 -6.43 13.66 -9.98
N GLY A 179 -6.49 12.73 -9.02
CA GLY A 179 -7.75 12.18 -8.49
C GLY A 179 -8.17 10.93 -9.26
N SER A 180 -7.68 9.77 -8.84
CA SER A 180 -7.90 8.49 -9.51
C SER A 180 -7.85 7.35 -8.50
N ASP A 181 -8.61 6.29 -8.76
CA ASP A 181 -8.52 5.01 -8.04
C ASP A 181 -7.70 3.97 -8.82
N MET A 182 -6.86 4.40 -9.75
CA MET A 182 -6.04 3.56 -10.63
C MET A 182 -4.63 4.15 -10.79
N ILE A 183 -3.62 3.34 -10.50
CA ILE A 183 -2.18 3.66 -10.58
C ILE A 183 -1.44 2.52 -11.28
N ILE A 184 -0.45 2.83 -12.10
CA ILE A 184 0.59 1.92 -12.57
C ILE A 184 1.85 2.17 -11.76
N LEU A 185 2.43 1.12 -11.18
CA LEU A 185 3.76 1.16 -10.57
C LEU A 185 4.59 0.04 -11.17
N LYS A 186 5.72 0.39 -11.77
CA LYS A 186 6.76 -0.59 -12.11
C LYS A 186 7.13 -1.32 -10.82
N ALA A 187 7.20 -2.64 -10.82
CA ALA A 187 7.27 -3.31 -9.51
C ALA A 187 8.52 -2.91 -8.68
N ASP A 188 9.63 -2.43 -9.28
CA ASP A 188 10.91 -2.14 -8.61
C ASP A 188 10.85 -0.77 -7.93
N LYS A 189 9.73 -0.09 -8.16
CA LYS A 189 9.34 1.15 -7.56
C LYS A 189 8.32 0.96 -6.44
N LEU A 190 7.76 -0.24 -6.21
CA LEU A 190 6.76 -0.51 -5.16
C LEU A 190 7.21 -0.07 -3.76
N ASN A 191 8.51 -0.14 -3.47
CA ASN A 191 9.09 0.32 -2.20
C ASN A 191 10.03 1.54 -2.40
N SER A 192 9.65 2.48 -3.29
CA SER A 192 10.42 3.70 -3.57
C SER A 192 9.52 4.93 -3.44
N VAL A 193 10.11 6.13 -3.40
CA VAL A 193 9.36 7.41 -3.37
C VAL A 193 8.36 7.55 -4.53
N THR A 194 8.58 6.87 -5.66
CA THR A 194 7.62 6.77 -6.76
C THR A 194 6.23 6.30 -6.29
N THR A 195 6.15 5.35 -5.36
CA THR A 195 4.87 4.92 -4.78
C THR A 195 4.14 6.07 -4.09
N THR A 196 4.87 6.90 -3.35
CA THR A 196 4.34 8.09 -2.68
C THR A 196 3.91 9.13 -3.69
N HIS A 197 4.72 9.36 -4.73
CA HIS A 197 4.45 10.28 -5.84
C HIS A 197 3.15 9.93 -6.58
N GLU A 198 3.04 8.68 -7.06
CA GLU A 198 1.85 8.25 -7.80
C GLU A 198 0.61 8.17 -6.92
N MET A 199 0.77 7.81 -5.64
CA MET A 199 -0.32 7.91 -4.67
C MET A 199 -0.73 9.37 -4.47
N GLY A 200 0.21 10.31 -4.42
CA GLY A 200 -0.07 11.75 -4.40
C GLY A 200 -0.94 12.19 -5.58
N HIS A 201 -0.59 11.79 -6.80
CA HIS A 201 -1.44 12.03 -7.98
C HIS A 201 -2.82 11.39 -7.87
N ALA A 202 -2.89 10.12 -7.48
CA ALA A 202 -4.16 9.42 -7.27
C ALA A 202 -5.05 10.15 -6.24
N LEU A 203 -4.44 10.75 -5.22
CA LEU A 203 -5.12 11.52 -4.19
C LEU A 203 -5.32 13.00 -4.53
N GLY A 204 -4.92 13.47 -5.72
CA GLY A 204 -5.28 14.81 -6.22
C GLY A 204 -4.18 15.85 -6.22
N LEU A 205 -2.92 15.45 -6.05
CA LEU A 205 -1.77 16.33 -6.20
C LEU A 205 -1.32 16.44 -7.66
N TYR A 206 -0.94 17.64 -8.05
CA TYR A 206 -0.19 17.87 -9.28
C TYR A 206 1.31 17.82 -8.99
N HIS A 207 2.13 17.83 -10.04
CA HIS A 207 3.54 18.14 -9.89
C HIS A 207 3.70 19.58 -9.39
N THR A 208 4.65 19.85 -8.50
CA THR A 208 4.87 21.21 -7.95
C THR A 208 5.09 22.25 -9.05
N ARG A 209 5.76 21.84 -10.12
CA ARG A 209 6.13 22.70 -11.26
C ARG A 209 5.01 23.04 -12.24
N SER A 210 3.96 22.22 -12.33
CA SER A 210 2.87 22.44 -13.30
C SER A 210 1.69 21.47 -13.17
N LYS A 211 0.53 21.88 -13.69
CA LYS A 211 -0.67 21.03 -13.87
C LYS A 211 -0.53 19.97 -14.94
N THR A 212 0.59 19.88 -15.62
CA THR A 212 0.85 18.96 -16.74
C THR A 212 2.24 18.33 -16.58
N ASN A 213 2.65 17.46 -17.50
CA ASN A 213 3.99 16.89 -17.49
C ASN A 213 5.10 17.84 -17.98
N GLY A 214 4.85 19.15 -18.06
CA GLY A 214 5.80 20.18 -18.49
C GLY A 214 6.36 21.03 -17.36
N CYS A 215 7.05 22.10 -17.78
CA CYS A 215 7.49 23.22 -16.94
C CYS A 215 6.50 24.38 -17.11
N SER A 216 6.26 25.17 -16.06
CA SER A 216 5.40 26.35 -16.11
C SER A 216 6.01 27.46 -15.27
N ASN A 217 5.93 28.71 -15.73
CA ASN A 217 6.35 29.89 -14.98
C ASN A 217 5.16 30.73 -14.50
N LYS A 218 3.97 30.11 -14.43
CA LYS A 218 2.71 30.83 -14.20
C LYS A 218 2.45 31.08 -12.73
N GLU A 219 2.97 30.26 -11.82
CA GLU A 219 2.88 30.56 -10.40
C GLU A 219 3.86 31.68 -10.02
N HIS A 220 3.33 32.68 -9.32
CA HIS A 220 4.11 33.83 -8.88
C HIS A 220 4.82 33.53 -7.56
N THR A 221 5.96 34.19 -7.37
CA THR A 221 6.78 34.03 -6.15
C THR A 221 6.05 34.48 -4.89
N THR A 222 5.10 35.42 -4.99
CA THR A 222 4.42 35.97 -3.82
C THR A 222 3.51 34.96 -3.13
N ARG A 223 3.71 34.78 -1.81
CA ARG A 223 2.96 33.84 -0.97
C ARG A 223 1.94 34.50 -0.05
N ILE A 224 1.79 35.82 -0.16
CA ILE A 224 0.95 36.60 0.74
C ILE A 224 -0.24 37.16 -0.04
N ALA A 225 -1.42 36.58 0.19
CA ALA A 225 -2.67 36.99 -0.44
C ALA A 225 -3.13 38.40 -0.05
N THR A 226 -2.84 38.82 1.19
CA THR A 226 -3.27 40.11 1.75
C THR A 226 -2.16 40.78 2.57
N PRO A 227 -1.12 41.34 1.94
CA PRO A 227 -0.03 41.98 2.65
C PRO A 227 -0.53 43.23 3.42
N PRO A 228 0.10 43.61 4.54
CA PRO A 228 -0.18 44.87 5.21
C PRO A 228 -0.07 46.06 4.23
N PRO A 229 -1.01 47.02 4.20
CA PRO A 229 -2.13 47.20 5.14
C PRO A 229 -3.46 46.54 4.70
N CYS A 230 -3.47 45.23 4.45
CA CYS A 230 -4.65 44.39 4.15
C CYS A 230 -5.29 44.64 2.78
N ASN A 231 -4.50 45.04 1.78
CA ASN A 231 -4.97 45.04 0.39
C ASN A 231 -4.76 43.65 -0.20
N GLN A 232 -5.68 43.22 -1.08
CA GLN A 232 -5.45 42.02 -1.88
C GLN A 232 -4.18 42.22 -2.72
N ASN A 233 -3.35 41.18 -2.76
CA ASN A 233 -2.20 41.16 -3.66
C ASN A 233 -2.64 40.60 -5.01
N ASP A 234 -2.65 41.45 -6.04
CA ASP A 234 -3.03 41.05 -7.39
C ASP A 234 -2.04 40.03 -7.98
N ASP A 235 -0.80 40.01 -7.47
CA ASP A 235 0.24 39.06 -7.89
C ASP A 235 0.11 37.69 -7.20
N TYR A 236 -0.77 37.53 -6.21
CA TYR A 236 -0.94 36.24 -5.51
C TYR A 236 -1.87 35.31 -6.29
N ASN A 237 -1.31 34.22 -6.83
CA ASN A 237 -2.05 33.28 -7.67
C ASN A 237 -1.84 31.78 -7.32
N ALA A 238 -1.09 31.45 -6.28
CA ALA A 238 -0.83 30.05 -5.87
C ALA A 238 -2.08 29.14 -5.77
N PRO A 239 -3.27 29.59 -5.30
CA PRO A 239 -4.47 28.75 -5.27
C PRO A 239 -4.97 28.27 -6.65
N CYS A 240 -4.58 28.95 -7.74
CA CYS A 240 -5.07 28.66 -9.08
C CYS A 240 -3.97 28.50 -10.14
N ALA A 241 -2.71 28.65 -9.76
CA ALA A 241 -1.53 28.44 -10.60
C ALA A 241 -0.85 27.11 -10.28
N ASP A 242 -0.13 26.58 -11.29
CA ASP A 242 0.68 25.35 -11.22
C ASP A 242 0.10 24.23 -10.36
N ASP A 243 0.65 23.91 -9.19
CA ASP A 243 0.16 22.74 -8.43
C ASP A 243 -1.12 22.98 -7.61
N ASN A 244 -1.64 24.21 -7.61
CA ASN A 244 -2.78 24.68 -6.82
C ASN A 244 -2.59 24.48 -5.31
N VAL A 245 -1.35 24.59 -4.80
CA VAL A 245 -1.03 24.48 -3.39
C VAL A 245 -0.27 25.73 -2.93
N VAL A 246 -0.70 26.30 -1.80
CA VAL A 246 -0.20 27.63 -1.38
C VAL A 246 1.19 27.57 -0.75
N ASP A 247 1.52 26.47 -0.07
CA ASP A 247 2.76 26.30 0.71
C ASP A 247 3.85 25.48 0.00
N THR A 248 3.70 25.20 -1.29
CA THR A 248 4.76 24.70 -2.17
C THR A 248 5.42 25.88 -2.89
N ALA A 249 6.75 25.94 -2.98
CA ALA A 249 7.42 27.03 -3.69
C ALA A 249 7.16 26.98 -5.21
N ALA A 250 7.08 28.16 -5.82
CA ALA A 250 6.88 28.31 -7.25
C ALA A 250 8.19 27.91 -7.92
N ASN A 251 8.11 27.07 -8.93
CA ASN A 251 9.28 26.62 -9.68
C ASN A 251 8.91 26.28 -11.12
N THR A 252 9.83 26.57 -12.04
CA THR A 252 9.66 26.24 -13.46
C THR A 252 9.87 24.76 -13.74
N CYS A 253 11.02 24.23 -13.36
CA CYS A 253 11.33 22.80 -13.29
C CYS A 253 12.75 22.60 -12.77
N TYR A 254 13.02 21.50 -12.06
CA TYR A 254 14.39 21.16 -11.67
C TYR A 254 15.09 20.31 -12.72
N TYR A 255 14.33 19.48 -13.44
CA TYR A 255 14.86 18.55 -14.44
C TYR A 255 14.65 19.09 -15.86
N HIS A 256 15.76 19.16 -16.59
CA HIS A 256 15.81 19.57 -17.98
C HIS A 256 16.29 18.40 -18.84
N PHE A 257 15.94 18.47 -20.11
CA PHE A 257 16.30 17.46 -21.08
C PHE A 257 16.81 18.16 -22.34
N ASP A 258 18.06 17.88 -22.72
CA ASP A 258 18.68 18.44 -23.92
C ASP A 258 19.49 17.36 -24.66
N ASN A 259 19.29 17.26 -25.97
CA ASN A 259 19.97 16.28 -26.84
C ASN A 259 19.94 14.83 -26.32
N GLY A 260 18.80 14.42 -25.75
CA GLY A 260 18.64 13.11 -25.13
C GLY A 260 19.07 13.08 -23.66
N VAL A 261 19.92 13.98 -23.19
CA VAL A 261 20.49 13.90 -21.85
C VAL A 261 19.65 14.69 -20.84
N GLY A 262 19.19 14.00 -19.79
CA GLY A 262 18.58 14.62 -18.62
C GLY A 262 19.62 15.24 -17.70
N PHE A 263 19.37 16.46 -17.20
CA PHE A 263 20.24 17.16 -16.25
C PHE A 263 19.46 18.14 -15.39
N CYS A 264 20.02 18.53 -14.25
CA CYS A 264 19.41 19.49 -13.32
C CYS A 264 20.35 20.70 -13.21
N PRO A 265 20.08 21.79 -13.93
CA PRO A 265 20.98 22.94 -13.97
C PRO A 265 20.98 23.77 -12.68
N TYR A 266 19.99 23.57 -11.80
CA TYR A 266 19.74 24.42 -10.64
C TYR A 266 19.78 23.69 -9.30
N VAL A 267 20.01 22.37 -9.31
CA VAL A 267 20.09 21.52 -8.12
C VAL A 267 21.43 20.80 -8.15
N ASN A 268 22.11 20.70 -7.01
CA ASN A 268 23.40 20.01 -6.90
C ASN A 268 23.24 18.59 -6.30
N GLU A 269 24.35 17.85 -6.21
CA GLU A 269 24.38 16.49 -5.63
C GLU A 269 24.01 16.43 -4.13
N ASN A 270 24.01 17.56 -3.43
CA ASN A 270 23.55 17.67 -2.04
C ASN A 270 22.05 18.03 -1.95
N CYS A 271 21.35 18.07 -3.09
CA CYS A 271 19.94 18.47 -3.19
C CYS A 271 19.68 19.92 -2.76
N GLU A 272 20.68 20.78 -2.94
CA GLU A 272 20.55 22.22 -2.68
C GLU A 272 20.23 22.96 -3.97
N TYR A 273 19.25 23.86 -3.90
CA TYR A 273 18.92 24.76 -4.99
C TYR A 273 19.92 25.92 -5.06
N PHE A 274 20.47 26.18 -6.24
CA PHE A 274 21.36 27.31 -6.53
C PHE A 274 20.93 28.11 -7.77
N GLY A 275 19.71 27.87 -8.26
CA GLY A 275 19.17 28.53 -9.43
C GLY A 275 18.83 30.00 -9.23
N THR A 276 18.66 30.68 -10.36
CA THR A 276 18.25 32.09 -10.44
C THR A 276 17.04 32.27 -11.35
N GLU A 277 16.19 31.23 -11.43
CA GLU A 277 14.97 31.25 -12.22
C GLU A 277 13.97 32.26 -11.65
N LYS A 278 13.08 32.73 -12.51
CA LYS A 278 12.14 33.81 -12.21
C LYS A 278 10.75 33.50 -12.75
N ASP A 279 9.75 34.08 -12.11
CA ASP A 279 8.38 34.13 -12.63
C ASP A 279 8.24 35.09 -13.83
N GLU A 280 7.03 35.16 -14.40
CA GLU A 280 6.71 36.03 -15.53
C GLU A 280 6.86 37.53 -15.25
N ASP A 281 6.92 37.91 -13.97
CA ASP A 281 7.13 39.28 -13.49
C ASP A 281 8.61 39.57 -13.13
N GLU A 282 9.53 38.71 -13.56
CA GLU A 282 10.98 38.84 -13.37
C GLU A 282 11.45 38.77 -11.89
N VAL A 283 10.62 38.20 -11.01
CA VAL A 283 10.94 37.97 -9.60
C VAL A 283 11.54 36.57 -9.44
N GLN A 284 12.68 36.50 -8.75
CA GLN A 284 13.38 35.23 -8.55
C GLN A 284 12.60 34.31 -7.59
N TYR A 285 12.46 33.04 -7.98
CA TYR A 285 11.80 32.03 -7.17
C TYR A 285 12.48 31.83 -5.81
N GLN A 286 11.65 31.57 -4.79
CA GLN A 286 12.06 31.32 -3.41
C GLN A 286 11.95 29.84 -3.09
N ILE A 287 12.94 29.06 -3.53
CA ILE A 287 12.98 27.61 -3.38
C ILE A 287 13.81 27.22 -2.16
N PHE A 288 13.25 26.37 -1.30
CA PHE A 288 13.88 25.83 -0.11
C PHE A 288 14.26 24.34 -0.31
N PRO A 289 15.15 23.78 0.54
CA PRO A 289 15.53 22.37 0.44
C PRO A 289 14.34 21.40 0.46
N GLU A 290 13.30 21.73 1.21
CA GLU A 290 12.06 20.93 1.30
C GLU A 290 11.30 20.87 -0.03
N ASP A 291 11.35 21.92 -0.86
CA ASP A 291 10.68 21.95 -2.17
C ASP A 291 11.39 21.04 -3.18
N VAL A 292 12.72 20.97 -3.12
CA VAL A 292 13.52 20.05 -3.94
C VAL A 292 13.21 18.60 -3.56
N LYS A 293 13.08 18.34 -2.25
CA LYS A 293 12.82 17.01 -1.69
C LYS A 293 11.36 16.55 -1.79
N ASN A 294 10.44 17.45 -2.12
CA ASN A 294 9.02 17.16 -2.18
C ASN A 294 8.74 15.96 -3.09
N ALA A 295 7.91 15.02 -2.62
CA ALA A 295 7.58 13.81 -3.35
C ALA A 295 6.97 14.12 -4.73
N MET A 296 6.34 15.29 -4.92
CA MET A 296 5.74 15.75 -6.17
C MET A 296 6.68 16.62 -7.04
N SER A 297 7.95 16.79 -6.66
CA SER A 297 8.94 17.51 -7.44
C SER A 297 9.48 16.68 -8.62
N ASP A 298 10.31 17.29 -9.46
CA ASP A 298 11.04 16.63 -10.54
C ASP A 298 12.55 16.62 -10.34
N ALA A 299 13.06 16.74 -9.10
CA ALA A 299 14.49 16.76 -8.82
C ALA A 299 15.18 15.37 -8.96
N TYR A 300 15.03 14.73 -10.13
CA TYR A 300 15.42 13.34 -10.38
C TYR A 300 16.94 13.11 -10.52
N CYS A 301 17.73 14.14 -10.85
CA CYS A 301 19.11 13.94 -11.32
C CYS A 301 20.08 13.36 -10.29
N PHE A 302 19.79 13.52 -9.01
CA PHE A 302 20.61 13.06 -7.89
C PHE A 302 19.80 12.28 -6.86
N ASP A 303 18.66 11.72 -7.26
CA ASP A 303 17.72 11.03 -6.36
C ASP A 303 17.30 11.90 -5.15
N CYS A 304 17.08 13.20 -5.39
CA CYS A 304 16.80 14.18 -4.33
C CYS A 304 15.38 14.11 -3.75
N ILE A 305 14.49 13.42 -4.46
CA ILE A 305 13.09 13.31 -4.06
C ILE A 305 12.97 12.34 -2.89
N GLU A 306 12.37 12.80 -1.80
CA GLU A 306 12.16 12.04 -0.58
C GLU A 306 10.66 11.87 -0.30
N ASP A 307 10.30 11.00 0.64
CA ASP A 307 8.94 10.91 1.16
C ASP A 307 8.63 12.17 2.00
N TYR A 308 8.24 13.26 1.33
CA TYR A 308 7.88 14.54 1.93
C TYR A 308 6.70 15.18 1.20
N LEU A 309 5.71 15.66 1.96
CA LEU A 309 4.58 16.45 1.47
C LEU A 309 4.29 17.60 2.42
N THR A 310 3.89 18.75 1.89
CA THR A 310 3.52 19.94 2.68
C THR A 310 2.14 19.77 3.34
N PRO A 311 1.84 20.50 4.41
CA PRO A 311 0.50 20.57 4.98
C PRO A 311 -0.59 20.90 3.94
N GLY A 312 -0.34 21.85 3.03
CA GLY A 312 -1.27 22.22 1.97
C GLY A 312 -1.55 21.10 0.97
N GLN A 313 -0.52 20.35 0.56
CA GLN A 313 -0.70 19.14 -0.25
C GLN A 313 -1.58 18.13 0.48
N VAL A 314 -1.35 17.91 1.77
CA VAL A 314 -2.14 16.96 2.57
C VAL A 314 -3.60 17.40 2.70
N ARG A 315 -3.87 18.69 2.91
CA ARG A 315 -5.23 19.25 2.94
C ARG A 315 -5.94 19.00 1.60
N ARG A 316 -5.27 19.30 0.50
CA ARG A 316 -5.77 19.08 -0.85
C ARG A 316 -6.11 17.60 -1.10
N MET A 317 -5.24 16.67 -0.67
CA MET A 317 -5.50 15.24 -0.81
C MET A 317 -6.78 14.81 -0.09
N ARG A 318 -6.95 15.24 1.17
CA ARG A 318 -8.13 14.89 1.98
C ARG A 318 -9.42 15.45 1.38
N GLU A 319 -9.39 16.68 0.90
CA GLU A 319 -10.50 17.32 0.20
C GLU A 319 -10.85 16.59 -1.09
N LYS A 320 -9.85 16.17 -1.87
CA LYS A 320 -10.07 15.39 -3.09
C LYS A 320 -10.72 14.04 -2.79
N ILE A 321 -10.26 13.33 -1.76
CA ILE A 321 -10.86 12.05 -1.34
C ILE A 321 -12.34 12.23 -1.02
N GLY A 322 -12.71 13.31 -0.31
CA GLY A 322 -14.10 13.62 0.04
C GLY A 322 -14.96 14.13 -1.12
N ALA A 323 -14.36 14.61 -2.21
CA ALA A 323 -15.06 15.22 -3.33
C ALA A 323 -15.18 14.33 -4.58
N TYR A 324 -14.34 13.29 -4.72
CA TYR A 324 -14.26 12.49 -5.94
C TYR A 324 -14.79 11.06 -5.76
N GLN A 325 -15.88 10.72 -6.45
CA GLN A 325 -16.65 9.49 -6.23
C GLN A 325 -15.83 8.19 -6.26
N PRO A 326 -14.89 7.97 -7.21
CA PRO A 326 -14.04 6.78 -7.18
C PRO A 326 -13.19 6.64 -5.89
N LEU A 327 -12.67 7.75 -5.36
CA LEU A 327 -11.93 7.74 -4.10
C LEU A 327 -12.86 7.57 -2.90
N ILE A 328 -14.03 8.21 -2.89
CA ILE A 328 -15.07 8.00 -1.86
C ILE A 328 -15.43 6.52 -1.80
N ASN A 329 -15.65 5.88 -2.95
CA ASN A 329 -15.96 4.45 -3.03
C ASN A 329 -14.82 3.58 -2.50
N ALA A 330 -13.56 4.00 -2.66
CA ALA A 330 -12.41 3.31 -2.11
C ALA A 330 -12.26 3.45 -0.59
N THR A 331 -12.99 4.37 0.05
CA THR A 331 -12.93 4.53 1.52
C THR A 331 -13.59 3.37 2.26
N THR A 332 -13.11 3.13 3.48
CA THR A 332 -13.63 2.16 4.44
C THR A 332 -13.52 2.76 5.85
N THR A 333 -13.92 2.00 6.87
CA THR A 333 -13.88 2.42 8.26
C THR A 333 -12.57 2.05 8.96
N VAL A 334 -12.26 2.76 10.04
CA VAL A 334 -11.16 2.43 10.95
C VAL A 334 -11.25 0.99 11.47
N ALA A 335 -12.46 0.46 11.67
CA ALA A 335 -12.67 -0.92 12.12
C ALA A 335 -11.98 -1.97 11.22
N SER A 336 -11.86 -1.69 9.92
CA SER A 336 -11.20 -2.59 8.97
C SER A 336 -9.68 -2.73 9.18
N LEU A 337 -9.03 -1.76 9.81
CA LEU A 337 -7.62 -1.86 10.20
C LEU A 337 -7.41 -2.88 11.33
N TYR A 338 -8.47 -3.21 12.07
CA TYR A 338 -8.48 -4.21 13.15
C TYR A 338 -8.97 -5.57 12.68
N GLU A 339 -9.10 -5.78 11.36
CA GLU A 339 -9.43 -7.06 10.75
C GLU A 339 -8.17 -7.70 10.17
N PRO A 340 -7.96 -9.02 10.36
CA PRO A 340 -6.87 -9.71 9.70
C PRO A 340 -7.05 -9.62 8.17
N TYR A 341 -5.95 -9.54 7.44
CA TYR A 341 -6.00 -9.62 5.97
C TYR A 341 -5.99 -11.07 5.48
N LYS A 342 -5.54 -12.01 6.33
CA LYS A 342 -5.38 -13.43 6.03
C LYS A 342 -5.54 -14.25 7.31
N GLY A 343 -6.03 -15.48 7.14
CA GLY A 343 -6.26 -16.40 8.26
C GLY A 343 -7.53 -16.08 9.04
N GLU A 344 -7.86 -16.95 9.98
CA GLU A 344 -9.15 -16.94 10.66
C GLU A 344 -8.97 -17.09 12.17
N TYR A 345 -9.92 -16.55 12.93
CA TYR A 345 -9.98 -16.83 14.36
C TYR A 345 -10.52 -18.22 14.58
N TYR A 346 -9.70 -19.07 15.20
CA TYR A 346 -10.18 -20.33 15.74
C TYR A 346 -11.18 -20.06 16.88
N VAL A 347 -12.36 -20.68 16.84
CA VAL A 347 -13.42 -20.51 17.85
C VAL A 347 -13.58 -21.75 18.72
N VAL A 348 -13.71 -22.94 18.14
CA VAL A 348 -13.93 -24.21 18.86
C VAL A 348 -13.64 -25.41 17.94
N GLY A 349 -13.45 -26.60 18.51
CA GLY A 349 -13.26 -27.86 17.78
C GLY A 349 -11.79 -28.27 17.61
N PRO A 350 -11.43 -29.34 16.89
CA PRO A 350 -10.03 -29.60 16.60
C PRO A 350 -9.44 -28.48 15.75
N LEU A 351 -8.21 -28.08 16.06
CA LEU A 351 -7.44 -27.17 15.22
C LEU A 351 -7.31 -27.78 13.80
N PRO A 352 -7.71 -27.06 12.74
CA PRO A 352 -7.56 -27.55 11.37
C PRO A 352 -6.09 -27.88 11.05
N PRO A 353 -5.82 -28.96 10.27
CA PRO A 353 -4.45 -29.38 9.92
C PRO A 353 -3.59 -28.31 9.23
N HIS A 354 -4.23 -27.31 8.60
CA HIS A 354 -3.59 -26.18 7.92
C HIS A 354 -4.11 -24.84 8.47
N TYR A 355 -4.35 -24.76 9.78
CA TYR A 355 -4.79 -23.52 10.42
C TYR A 355 -3.79 -22.38 10.17
N ILE A 356 -4.30 -21.30 9.58
CA ILE A 356 -3.57 -20.05 9.41
C ILE A 356 -4.12 -19.07 10.44
N PRO A 357 -3.29 -18.60 11.41
CA PRO A 357 -3.73 -17.64 12.40
C PRO A 357 -4.13 -16.30 11.76
N PRO A 358 -4.89 -15.46 12.46
CA PRO A 358 -5.28 -14.14 11.94
C PRO A 358 -4.06 -13.23 11.81
N HIS A 359 -3.58 -13.03 10.58
CA HIS A 359 -2.46 -12.16 10.22
C HIS A 359 -2.93 -10.73 9.93
N PHE A 360 -2.16 -9.76 10.42
CA PHE A 360 -2.39 -8.34 10.27
C PHE A 360 -1.34 -7.72 9.35
N GLN A 361 -1.75 -6.70 8.60
CA GLN A 361 -0.88 -6.07 7.62
C GLN A 361 0.24 -5.26 8.31
N PRO A 362 1.42 -5.13 7.69
CA PRO A 362 2.50 -4.30 8.20
C PRO A 362 2.21 -2.80 8.06
N GLY A 363 3.11 -1.97 8.59
CA GLY A 363 3.04 -0.49 8.52
C GLY A 363 2.38 0.17 9.74
N PHE A 364 2.11 -0.58 10.80
CA PHE A 364 1.52 -0.09 12.05
C PHE A 364 2.33 -0.55 13.26
N GLU A 365 2.42 0.27 14.31
CA GLU A 365 2.89 -0.20 15.62
C GLU A 365 1.71 -0.88 16.34
N TYR A 366 1.73 -2.21 16.39
CA TYR A 366 0.71 -2.98 17.11
C TYR A 366 1.15 -3.28 18.54
N ARG A 367 0.19 -3.25 19.46
CA ARG A 367 0.33 -3.85 20.79
C ARG A 367 -0.85 -4.76 21.04
N PHE A 368 -0.56 -6.02 21.29
CA PHE A 368 -1.54 -7.00 21.74
C PHE A 368 -1.45 -7.07 23.25
N VAL A 369 -2.52 -6.65 23.92
CA VAL A 369 -2.56 -6.52 25.38
C VAL A 369 -3.51 -7.54 25.97
N GLU A 370 -3.27 -7.97 27.21
CA GLU A 370 -4.14 -8.91 27.90
C GLU A 370 -5.59 -8.43 27.85
N CYS A 371 -6.50 -9.32 27.45
CA CYS A 371 -7.94 -9.08 27.51
C CYS A 371 -8.67 -10.29 28.09
N ARG A 372 -9.87 -10.06 28.60
CA ARG A 372 -10.78 -11.11 29.07
C ARG A 372 -12.23 -10.78 28.76
N CYS A 373 -13.00 -11.74 28.25
CA CYS A 373 -14.43 -11.55 27.99
C CYS A 373 -15.22 -12.87 27.97
N GLU A 374 -16.54 -12.76 28.14
CA GLU A 374 -17.51 -13.78 27.71
C GLU A 374 -18.23 -13.25 26.45
N CYS A 375 -17.48 -13.03 25.38
CA CYS A 375 -17.94 -12.38 24.16
C CYS A 375 -17.76 -13.28 22.92
N PRO A 376 -18.41 -12.97 21.77
CA PRO A 376 -18.07 -13.63 20.51
C PRO A 376 -16.59 -13.46 20.21
N GLU A 377 -15.97 -14.48 19.60
CA GLU A 377 -14.53 -14.51 19.35
C GLU A 377 -14.19 -14.18 17.89
N PRO A 378 -13.48 -13.09 17.58
CA PRO A 378 -13.11 -11.99 18.48
C PRO A 378 -14.31 -11.03 18.67
N ALA A 379 -14.23 -10.19 19.71
CA ALA A 379 -15.24 -9.17 19.99
C ALA A 379 -15.51 -8.29 18.76
N ASP A 380 -16.73 -7.75 18.62
CA ASP A 380 -16.99 -6.73 17.61
C ASP A 380 -16.08 -5.51 17.83
N TYR A 381 -15.74 -4.79 16.76
CA TYR A 381 -14.91 -3.58 16.90
C TYR A 381 -15.55 -2.55 17.84
N ASN A 382 -16.88 -2.41 17.79
CA ASN A 382 -17.59 -1.43 18.62
C ASN A 382 -17.82 -1.92 20.05
N ASP A 383 -17.62 -3.20 20.33
CA ASP A 383 -17.70 -3.73 21.68
C ASP A 383 -16.41 -3.38 22.44
N ILE A 384 -16.56 -2.56 23.48
CA ILE A 384 -15.50 -2.15 24.40
C ILE A 384 -15.81 -2.55 25.84
N SER A 385 -16.78 -3.44 26.04
CA SER A 385 -17.23 -3.87 27.37
C SER A 385 -16.32 -4.93 28.00
N PHE A 386 -15.40 -5.51 27.22
CA PHE A 386 -14.44 -6.49 27.69
C PHE A 386 -13.38 -5.89 28.63
N TYR A 387 -12.82 -6.72 29.50
CA TYR A 387 -11.67 -6.33 30.30
C TYR A 387 -10.42 -6.26 29.41
N SER A 388 -9.64 -5.20 29.51
CA SER A 388 -8.33 -5.08 28.89
C SER A 388 -7.33 -4.39 29.80
N ASN A 389 -6.09 -4.87 29.82
CA ASN A 389 -5.00 -4.27 30.58
C ASN A 389 -3.87 -3.81 29.66
N ASN A 390 -3.87 -2.51 29.34
CA ASN A 390 -2.87 -1.91 28.46
C ASN A 390 -1.43 -1.97 28.99
N ASN A 391 -1.22 -2.28 30.27
CA ASN A 391 0.10 -2.44 30.85
C ASN A 391 0.66 -3.85 30.68
N THR A 392 -0.18 -4.85 30.39
CA THR A 392 0.25 -6.23 30.13
C THR A 392 0.32 -6.44 28.62
N ILE A 393 1.47 -6.13 28.02
CA ILE A 393 1.72 -6.34 26.59
C ILE A 393 2.18 -7.79 26.38
N LEU A 394 1.42 -8.54 25.59
CA LEU A 394 1.70 -9.95 25.24
C LEU A 394 2.52 -10.07 23.96
N LEU A 395 2.31 -9.17 23.00
CA LEU A 395 3.08 -9.05 21.78
C LEU A 395 3.13 -7.57 21.34
N GLN A 396 4.29 -7.11 20.90
CA GLN A 396 4.47 -5.79 20.31
C GLN A 396 5.18 -5.93 18.97
N ILE A 397 4.65 -5.24 17.96
CA ILE A 397 5.19 -5.23 16.60
C ILE A 397 5.50 -3.79 16.22
N ASP A 398 6.70 -3.56 15.70
CA ASP A 398 7.10 -2.23 15.19
C ASP A 398 6.51 -1.98 13.80
N LYS A 399 6.25 -0.72 13.46
CA LYS A 399 5.75 -0.35 12.13
C LYS A 399 6.67 -0.79 10.98
N ASN A 400 7.97 -0.98 11.25
CA ASN A 400 8.98 -1.41 10.30
C ASN A 400 9.25 -2.93 10.32
N GLU A 401 8.41 -3.74 10.96
CA GLU A 401 8.53 -5.20 10.91
C GLU A 401 8.59 -5.70 9.45
N GLN A 402 9.48 -6.64 9.16
CA GLN A 402 9.71 -7.20 7.83
C GLN A 402 9.37 -8.69 7.75
N ASP A 403 9.31 -9.38 8.89
CA ASP A 403 8.77 -10.74 8.98
C ASP A 403 7.27 -10.69 9.24
N TYR A 404 6.49 -10.56 8.16
CA TYR A 404 5.03 -10.45 8.20
C TYR A 404 4.34 -11.70 8.79
N SER A 405 5.04 -12.83 8.85
CA SER A 405 4.52 -14.05 9.47
C SER A 405 4.37 -13.93 11.00
N THR A 406 5.04 -12.96 11.61
CA THR A 406 4.98 -12.72 13.06
C THR A 406 3.84 -11.79 13.48
N ILE A 407 3.23 -11.08 12.53
CA ILE A 407 2.17 -10.09 12.79
C ILE A 407 0.82 -10.81 12.91
N VAL A 408 0.67 -11.59 13.97
CA VAL A 408 -0.52 -12.40 14.25
C VAL A 408 -1.19 -11.92 15.52
N HIS A 409 -2.52 -12.05 15.60
CA HIS A 409 -3.24 -11.72 16.83
C HIS A 409 -3.19 -12.89 17.84
N PRO A 410 -2.49 -12.74 18.98
CA PRO A 410 -2.39 -13.80 19.99
C PRO A 410 -3.74 -14.08 20.66
N ASN A 411 -3.91 -15.31 21.16
CA ASN A 411 -5.04 -15.64 22.02
C ASN A 411 -4.91 -14.96 23.39
N HIS A 412 -6.04 -14.71 24.05
CA HIS A 412 -6.14 -13.96 25.32
C HIS A 412 -5.63 -12.51 25.20
N SER A 413 -5.80 -11.91 24.03
CA SER A 413 -5.33 -10.55 23.78
C SER A 413 -6.33 -9.69 23.01
N ALA A 414 -6.23 -8.38 23.17
CA ALA A 414 -6.93 -7.38 22.40
C ALA A 414 -5.93 -6.49 21.67
N ILE A 415 -6.37 -5.89 20.57
CA ILE A 415 -5.52 -5.16 19.65
C ILE A 415 -5.52 -3.67 19.98
N LEU A 416 -4.33 -3.08 20.04
CA LEU A 416 -4.07 -1.65 19.98
C LEU A 416 -3.23 -1.35 18.75
N ILE A 417 -3.66 -0.36 17.98
CA ILE A 417 -2.82 0.30 16.97
C ILE A 417 -2.35 1.58 17.63
N LYS A 418 -1.05 1.71 17.88
CA LYS A 418 -0.53 2.94 18.46
C LYS A 418 -0.38 3.97 17.36
N HIS A 419 -1.13 5.05 17.50
CA HIS A 419 -1.11 6.17 16.58
C HIS A 419 -1.06 7.47 17.38
N GLU A 420 -0.10 8.33 17.07
CA GLU A 420 0.20 9.53 17.86
C GLU A 420 -0.83 10.66 17.65
N ILE A 421 -1.64 10.55 16.59
CA ILE A 421 -2.43 11.65 16.01
C ILE A 421 -3.94 11.25 16.00
N GLY A 422 -4.42 10.41 16.93
CA GLY A 422 -5.86 10.11 16.97
C GLY A 422 -6.38 9.42 18.23
N SER A 423 -7.34 10.05 18.90
CA SER A 423 -8.02 9.50 20.09
C SER A 423 -8.85 8.23 19.79
N VAL A 424 -9.16 7.98 18.52
CA VAL A 424 -9.91 6.79 18.05
C VAL A 424 -9.08 5.51 18.19
N PHE A 425 -7.75 5.59 18.11
CA PHE A 425 -6.84 4.43 18.07
C PHE A 425 -6.28 4.04 19.44
N TYR A 426 -5.99 5.02 20.29
CA TYR A 426 -5.36 4.82 21.60
C TYR A 426 -6.04 5.71 22.65
N PRO A 427 -6.22 5.26 23.92
CA PRO A 427 -5.78 3.99 24.52
C PRO A 427 -6.79 2.84 24.41
N GLN A 428 -7.86 2.95 23.63
CA GLN A 428 -8.93 1.96 23.66
C GLN A 428 -8.55 0.67 22.91
N ALA A 429 -8.37 -0.42 23.65
CA ALA A 429 -8.19 -1.75 23.05
C ALA A 429 -9.48 -2.18 22.32
N ARG A 430 -9.32 -2.91 21.22
CA ARG A 430 -10.40 -3.38 20.33
C ARG A 430 -10.25 -4.86 20.04
N ARG A 431 -11.33 -5.52 19.61
CA ARG A 431 -11.33 -6.91 19.13
C ARG A 431 -10.66 -7.87 20.11
N CYS A 432 -11.12 -7.96 21.36
CA CYS A 432 -10.61 -8.99 22.29
C CYS A 432 -10.83 -10.39 21.71
N TYR A 433 -9.77 -11.21 21.70
CA TYR A 433 -9.79 -12.62 21.34
C TYR A 433 -9.36 -13.43 22.55
N ASP A 434 -10.32 -13.98 23.29
CA ASP A 434 -10.14 -14.62 24.61
C ASP A 434 -10.60 -16.08 24.60
N ASN A 435 -10.18 -16.83 23.59
CA ASN A 435 -10.73 -18.16 23.37
C ASN A 435 -10.15 -19.22 24.33
N TYR A 436 -10.96 -19.65 25.29
CA TYR A 436 -10.65 -20.77 26.21
C TYR A 436 -10.96 -22.17 25.64
N ASN A 437 -11.71 -22.26 24.54
CA ASN A 437 -12.26 -23.52 24.00
C ASN A 437 -11.32 -24.25 23.03
N ARG A 438 -10.01 -23.96 23.11
CA ARG A 438 -8.95 -24.64 22.35
C ARG A 438 -8.69 -26.08 22.78
N LYS A 439 -9.19 -26.46 23.96
CA LYS A 439 -8.87 -27.74 24.60
C LYS A 439 -10.07 -28.69 24.55
N PRO A 440 -9.86 -29.99 24.32
CA PRO A 440 -10.89 -31.00 24.49
C PRO A 440 -11.58 -30.90 25.86
N THR A 441 -12.91 -30.98 25.86
CA THR A 441 -13.73 -30.93 27.08
C THR A 441 -13.69 -32.27 27.81
N ASP A 442 -13.59 -33.36 27.07
CA ASP A 442 -13.40 -34.72 27.58
C ASP A 442 -12.86 -35.60 26.44
N GLY A 443 -12.74 -36.90 26.70
CA GLY A 443 -12.31 -37.84 25.67
C GLY A 443 -12.31 -39.27 26.16
N ARG A 444 -11.78 -40.17 25.34
CA ARG A 444 -11.55 -41.57 25.72
C ARG A 444 -10.35 -42.15 25.01
N ILE A 445 -9.72 -43.10 25.69
CA ILE A 445 -8.59 -43.86 25.17
C ILE A 445 -9.04 -45.29 24.95
N THR A 446 -8.96 -45.76 23.72
CA THR A 446 -9.27 -47.14 23.34
C THR A 446 -7.95 -47.89 23.13
N ARG A 447 -7.61 -48.82 24.02
CA ARG A 447 -6.50 -49.76 23.85
C ARG A 447 -7.00 -50.96 23.05
N PHE A 448 -6.27 -51.36 22.02
CA PHE A 448 -6.51 -52.61 21.30
C PHE A 448 -5.66 -53.71 21.95
N ASN A 449 -6.30 -54.63 22.65
CA ASN A 449 -5.61 -55.54 23.58
C ASN A 449 -4.66 -56.52 22.88
N ASP A 450 -4.85 -56.76 21.58
CA ASP A 450 -4.02 -57.60 20.71
C ASP A 450 -3.26 -56.80 19.65
N ASN A 451 -3.19 -55.47 19.79
CA ASN A 451 -2.54 -54.55 18.86
C ASN A 451 -3.08 -54.58 17.42
N VAL A 452 -4.33 -55.03 17.23
CA VAL A 452 -5.01 -55.04 15.94
C VAL A 452 -6.30 -54.23 16.03
N PHE A 453 -6.64 -53.49 14.97
CA PHE A 453 -7.92 -52.79 14.90
C PHE A 453 -9.09 -53.78 14.84
N ASN A 454 -9.71 -54.04 15.99
CA ASN A 454 -10.84 -54.95 16.14
C ASN A 454 -11.70 -54.55 17.35
N THR A 455 -12.58 -55.47 17.79
CA THR A 455 -13.48 -55.26 18.92
C THR A 455 -12.90 -55.68 20.27
N ASN A 456 -11.70 -56.26 20.31
CA ASN A 456 -11.00 -56.66 21.54
C ASN A 456 -10.31 -55.43 22.16
N ILE A 457 -11.12 -54.56 22.75
CA ILE A 457 -10.70 -53.25 23.20
C ILE A 457 -10.94 -53.02 24.69
N THR A 458 -10.12 -52.15 25.28
CA THR A 458 -10.35 -51.54 26.59
C THR A 458 -10.55 -50.05 26.41
N VAL A 459 -11.70 -49.51 26.81
CA VAL A 459 -12.03 -48.08 26.68
C VAL A 459 -11.92 -47.40 28.05
N THR A 460 -11.12 -46.34 28.13
CA THR A 460 -10.93 -45.54 29.34
C THR A 460 -11.41 -44.11 29.08
N PRO A 461 -12.54 -43.66 29.66
CA PRO A 461 -12.94 -42.27 29.56
C PRO A 461 -11.98 -41.36 30.33
N LYS A 462 -11.83 -40.12 29.87
CA LYS A 462 -11.03 -39.06 30.47
C LYS A 462 -11.85 -37.78 30.52
N ASP A 463 -11.75 -37.05 31.63
CA ASP A 463 -12.22 -35.68 31.74
C ASP A 463 -11.25 -34.70 31.06
N SER A 464 -11.58 -33.40 31.05
CA SER A 464 -10.74 -32.38 30.43
C SER A 464 -9.30 -32.39 30.96
N LEU A 465 -9.09 -32.55 32.28
CA LEU A 465 -7.75 -32.59 32.85
C LEU A 465 -6.97 -33.84 32.40
N GLY A 466 -7.63 -34.99 32.37
CA GLY A 466 -7.04 -36.25 31.97
C GLY A 466 -6.69 -36.32 30.49
N ILE A 467 -7.56 -35.84 29.61
CA ILE A 467 -7.33 -35.89 28.15
C ILE A 467 -6.29 -34.85 27.71
N ASN A 468 -6.26 -33.67 28.35
CA ASN A 468 -5.29 -32.61 28.07
C ASN A 468 -3.94 -32.76 28.80
N ASN A 469 -3.70 -33.87 29.49
CA ASN A 469 -2.46 -34.07 30.24
C ASN A 469 -1.27 -34.15 29.25
N PRO A 470 -0.26 -33.26 29.34
CA PRO A 470 0.88 -33.24 28.42
C PRO A 470 1.72 -34.52 28.47
N THR A 471 1.59 -35.31 29.53
CA THR A 471 2.29 -36.59 29.70
C THR A 471 1.39 -37.80 29.43
N LEU A 472 0.17 -37.60 28.92
CA LEU A 472 -0.82 -38.67 28.74
C LEU A 472 -0.23 -39.87 27.99
N ILE A 473 0.34 -39.65 26.80
CA ILE A 473 0.94 -40.71 25.98
C ILE A 473 2.11 -41.39 26.72
N ASN A 474 2.91 -40.62 27.46
CA ASN A 474 4.05 -41.14 28.23
C ASN A 474 3.61 -42.10 29.36
N THR A 475 2.41 -41.90 29.90
CA THR A 475 1.84 -42.77 30.96
C THR A 475 1.18 -44.05 30.47
N LEU A 476 0.95 -44.20 29.15
CA LEU A 476 0.34 -45.43 28.59
C LEU A 476 1.33 -46.60 28.56
N ASP A 477 0.89 -47.84 28.73
CA ASP A 477 1.73 -49.02 28.48
C ASP A 477 2.05 -49.15 26.98
N PRO A 478 3.08 -49.92 26.58
CA PRO A 478 3.28 -50.29 25.19
C PRO A 478 2.03 -50.96 24.57
N GLY A 479 1.70 -50.58 23.33
CA GLY A 479 0.55 -51.11 22.59
C GLY A 479 -0.09 -50.13 21.59
N LEU A 480 -1.12 -50.59 20.88
CA LEU A 480 -1.92 -49.80 19.96
C LEU A 480 -3.09 -49.10 20.67
N TYR A 481 -3.22 -47.80 20.46
CA TYR A 481 -4.28 -46.99 21.03
C TYR A 481 -4.96 -46.10 19.98
N LYS A 482 -6.25 -45.85 20.18
CA LYS A 482 -7.00 -44.75 19.58
C LYS A 482 -7.38 -43.77 20.69
N ILE A 483 -6.90 -42.54 20.60
CA ILE A 483 -7.27 -41.44 21.48
C ILE A 483 -8.37 -40.66 20.78
N GLU A 484 -9.52 -40.52 21.43
CA GLU A 484 -10.65 -39.71 20.96
C GLU A 484 -10.79 -38.52 21.89
N GLU A 485 -10.75 -37.33 21.32
CA GLU A 485 -10.88 -36.05 22.01
C GLU A 485 -12.19 -35.41 21.57
N ASN A 486 -13.07 -35.10 22.51
CA ASN A 486 -14.32 -34.42 22.18
C ASN A 486 -14.20 -32.93 22.57
N TYR A 487 -14.77 -32.08 21.73
CA TYR A 487 -14.75 -30.64 21.90
C TYR A 487 -16.16 -30.12 22.20
N GLN A 488 -16.24 -28.89 22.71
CA GLN A 488 -17.49 -28.30 23.16
C GLN A 488 -18.53 -28.10 22.05
N ASP A 489 -18.10 -28.00 20.79
CA ASP A 489 -18.96 -27.94 19.61
C ASP A 489 -19.53 -29.29 19.18
N GLY A 490 -19.20 -30.37 19.91
CA GLY A 490 -19.59 -31.74 19.60
C GLY A 490 -18.70 -32.40 18.54
N SER A 491 -17.69 -31.71 18.02
CA SER A 491 -16.71 -32.31 17.13
C SER A 491 -15.78 -33.26 17.88
N THR A 492 -15.17 -34.18 17.12
CA THR A 492 -14.31 -35.22 17.67
C THR A 492 -13.03 -35.34 16.87
N GLN A 493 -11.88 -35.38 17.56
CA GLN A 493 -10.60 -35.68 16.97
C GLN A 493 -10.17 -37.09 17.36
N GLN A 494 -9.66 -37.84 16.37
CA GLN A 494 -9.16 -39.20 16.61
C GLN A 494 -7.70 -39.28 16.22
N THR A 495 -6.88 -39.70 17.18
CA THR A 495 -5.45 -39.94 16.96
C THR A 495 -5.15 -41.41 17.23
N VAL A 496 -4.52 -42.08 16.28
CA VAL A 496 -4.02 -43.44 16.46
C VAL A 496 -2.54 -43.36 16.80
N ILE A 497 -2.14 -44.07 17.85
CA ILE A 497 -0.74 -44.22 18.23
C ILE A 497 -0.39 -45.69 18.45
N PHE A 498 0.80 -46.08 18.04
CA PHE A 498 1.43 -47.34 18.46
C PHE A 498 2.63 -46.99 19.35
N LYS A 499 2.54 -47.34 20.63
CA LYS A 499 3.60 -47.06 21.60
C LYS A 499 4.50 -48.29 21.72
N GLU A 500 5.76 -48.14 21.33
CA GLU A 500 6.77 -49.20 21.47
C GLU A 500 7.26 -49.31 22.92
N ALA A 501 7.76 -50.49 23.29
CA ALA A 501 8.42 -50.67 24.58
C ALA A 501 9.81 -50.02 24.51
N ASN A 502 10.07 -49.07 25.43
CA ASN A 502 11.40 -48.50 25.61
C ASN A 502 12.41 -49.54 26.10
#